data_AF-A0A497N9Z1-F1
#
_entry.id   AF-A0A497N9Z1-F1
#
_cell.length_a   1.000
_cell.length_b   1.000
_cell.length_c   1.000
_cell.angle_alpha   90.00
_cell.angle_beta   90.00
_cell.angle_gamma   90.00
#
_symmetry.space_group_name_H-M   'P 1'
#
loop_
_entity.id
_entity.type
_entity.pdbx_description
1 polymer ?
#
loop_
_entity_poly.entity_id
_entity_poly.type
_entity_poly.pdbx_seq_one_letter_code
_entity_poly.pdbx_strand_id
1 'polypeptide(L)' 'MRLVTVKLPEALIDGLDNLVQSGLYPSRSAAIRTAVRDMLKRELWRTDV' A
#
# COMPACT_ATOMS: atom_id res chain seq x y z
N MET A 1 1.26 15.35 -3.67
CA MET A 1 0.42 14.20 -3.24
C MET A 1 -0.91 14.75 -2.73
N ARG A 2 -2.02 14.00 -2.80
CA ARG A 2 -3.30 14.37 -2.16
C ARG A 2 -3.55 13.46 -0.96
N LEU A 3 -4.18 13.98 0.11
CA LEU A 3 -4.56 13.20 1.28
C LEU A 3 -5.82 12.38 0.96
N VAL A 4 -5.78 11.09 1.28
CA VAL A 4 -6.92 10.17 1.17
C VAL A 4 -7.04 9.43 2.49
N THR A 5 -8.24 9.43 3.08
CA THR A 5 -8.53 8.73 4.34
C THR A 5 -9.33 7.48 4.03
N VAL A 6 -8.89 6.33 4.55
CA VAL A 6 -9.58 5.04 4.43
C VAL A 6 -9.69 4.39 5.79
N LYS A 7 -10.71 3.54 5.98
CA LYS A 7 -10.82 2.66 7.15
C LYS A 7 -10.24 1.31 6.80
N LEU A 8 -9.35 0.78 7.64
CA LEU A 8 -8.75 -0.54 7.49
C LEU A 8 -8.96 -1.36 8.77
N PRO A 9 -9.15 -2.68 8.67
CA PRO A 9 -9.08 -3.56 9.83
C PRO A 9 -7.74 -3.41 10.59
N GLU A 10 -7.80 -3.54 11.91
CA GLU A 10 -6.64 -3.37 12.80
C GLU A 10 -5.46 -4.27 12.40
N ALA A 11 -5.73 -5.55 12.11
CA ALA A 11 -4.71 -6.49 11.68
C ALA A 11 -3.90 -6.05 10.43
N LEU A 12 -4.51 -5.27 9.52
CA LEU A 12 -3.78 -4.72 8.37
C LEU A 12 -2.92 -3.54 8.75
N ILE A 13 -3.36 -2.74 9.73
CA ILE A 13 -2.58 -1.62 10.27
C ILE A 13 -1.35 -2.17 10.99
N ASP A 14 -1.51 -3.20 11.81
CA ASP A 14 -0.42 -3.88 12.51
C ASP A 14 0.59 -4.48 11.52
N GLY A 15 0.10 -5.10 10.44
CA GLY A 15 0.93 -5.58 9.35
C GLY A 15 1.76 -4.46 8.70
N LEU A 16 1.15 -3.30 8.44
CA LEU A 16 1.86 -2.13 7.91
C LEU A 16 2.89 -1.57 8.89
N ASP A 17 2.60 -1.54 10.19
CA ASP A 17 3.53 -1.08 11.21
C ASP A 17 4.74 -2.01 11.33
N ASN A 18 4.53 -3.34 11.25
CA ASN A 18 5.63 -4.31 11.21
C ASN A 18 6.56 -4.09 10.01
N LEU A 19 6.02 -3.80 8.83
CA LEU A 19 6.82 -3.51 7.63
C LEU A 19 7.67 -2.23 7.76
N VAL A 20 7.18 -1.25 8.53
CA VAL A 20 7.93 -0.03 8.81
C VAL A 20 8.99 -0.28 9.87
N GLN A 21 8.63 -0.99 10.94
CA GLN A 21 9.54 -1.33 12.03
C GLN A 21 10.70 -2.22 11.57
N SER A 22 10.45 -3.11 10.59
CA SER A 22 11.50 -3.92 9.98
C SER A 22 12.40 -3.13 9.01
N GLY A 23 12.14 -1.84 8.80
CA GLY A 23 12.90 -0.98 7.89
C GLY A 23 12.63 -1.23 6.40
N LEU A 24 11.65 -2.06 6.04
CA LEU A 24 11.35 -2.36 4.63
C LEU A 24 10.69 -1.17 3.92
N TYR A 25 9.90 -0.39 4.67
CA TYR A 25 9.31 0.85 4.18
C TYR A 25 9.56 2.01 5.16
N PRO A 26 9.78 3.23 4.66
CA PRO A 26 10.04 4.39 5.51
C PRO A 26 8.79 4.90 6.25
N SER A 27 7.58 4.47 5.85
CA SER A 27 6.32 4.81 6.50
C SER A 27 5.17 3.93 6.00
N ARG A 28 4.07 3.87 6.77
CA ARG A 28 2.82 3.22 6.34
C ARG A 28 2.32 3.79 5.01
N SER A 29 2.37 5.11 4.87
CA SER A 29 2.00 5.81 3.64
C SER A 29 2.86 5.41 2.44
N ALA A 30 4.15 5.11 2.63
CA ALA A 30 5.01 4.62 1.55
C ALA A 30 4.60 3.20 1.14
N ALA A 31 4.39 2.30 2.10
CA ALA A 31 3.94 0.93 1.85
C ALA A 31 2.59 0.90 1.11
N ILE A 32 1.59 1.65 1.60
CA ILE A 32 0.25 1.73 0.99
C ILE A 32 0.35 2.22 -0.46
N ARG A 33 1.13 3.28 -0.71
CA ARG A 33 1.27 3.82 -2.08
C ARG A 33 1.95 2.84 -3.03
N THR A 34 2.92 2.06 -2.56
CA THR A 34 3.55 1.01 -3.38
C THR A 34 2.55 -0.08 -3.70
N ALA A 35 1.80 -0.56 -2.70
CA ALA A 35 0.75 -1.57 -2.90
C ALA A 35 -0.32 -1.10 -3.89
N VAL A 36 -0.84 0.12 -3.74
CA VAL A 36 -1.83 0.70 -4.66
C VAL A 36 -1.26 0.85 -6.06
N ARG A 37 0.00 1.31 -6.20
CA ARG A 37 0.66 1.41 -7.51
C ARG A 37 0.74 0.05 -8.18
N ASP A 38 1.23 -0.96 -7.47
CA ASP A 38 1.46 -2.29 -8.04
C ASP A 38 0.13 -2.97 -8.40
N MET A 39 -0.91 -2.77 -7.60
CA MET A 39 -2.28 -3.19 -7.93
C MET A 39 -2.76 -2.51 -9.23
N LEU A 40 -2.67 -1.18 -9.33
CA LEU A 40 -3.10 -0.45 -10.52
C LEU A 40 -2.33 -0.88 -11.77
N LYS A 41 -1.02 -1.10 -11.67
CA LYS A 41 -0.21 -1.62 -12.79
C LYS A 41 -0.69 -3.00 -13.25
N ARG A 42 -1.01 -3.90 -12.31
CA ARG A 42 -1.47 -5.26 -12.62
C ARG A 42 -2.85 -5.27 -13.27
N GLU A 43 -3.77 -4.44 -12.79
CA GLU A 43 -5.16 -4.45 -13.25
C GLU A 43 -5.41 -3.58 -14.48
N LEU A 44 -4.78 -2.39 -14.57
CA LEU A 44 -5.05 -1.46 -15.68
C LEU A 44 -4.16 -1.70 -16.91
N TRP A 45 -2.98 -2.30 -16.73
CA TRP A 45 -2.05 -2.57 -17.84
C TRP A 45 -2.01 -4.04 -18.25
N ARG A 46 -2.98 -4.85 -17.80
CA ARG A 46 -3.42 -6.02 -18.53
C ARG A 46 -4.27 -5.55 -19.71
N THR A 47 -3.62 -5.08 -20.77
CA THR A 47 -4.27 -4.66 -22.01
C THR A 47 -4.52 -5.81 -22.99
N ASP A 48 -4.09 -7.04 -22.70
CA ASP A 48 -4.27 -8.14 -23.64
C ASP A 48 -4.95 -9.35 -22.99
N VAL A 49 -6.27 -9.41 -23.18
CA VAL A 49 -7.00 -10.56 -23.76
C VAL A 49 -8.23 -10.07 -24.50
#